data_AF-A0A7S2F7J5-F1
#
_entry.id   AF-A0A7S2F7J5-F1
#
_cell.length_a   1.000
_cell.length_b   1.000
_cell.length_c   1.000
_cell.angle_alpha   90.00
_cell.angle_beta   90.00
_cell.angle_gamma   90.00
#
_symmetry.space_group_name_H-M   'P 1'
#
loop_
_entity.id
_entity.type
_entity.pdbx_description
1 polymer ?
#
loop_
_entity_poly.entity_id
_entity_poly.type
_entity_poly.pdbx_seq_one_letter_code
_entity_poly.pdbx_strand_id
1 'polypeptide(L)'
;LAAAAPPASAPLASASASDGAVGTVGREAELLGMIEQMQKDMRQEHERVQRMSEELAEQRHLTKRLRATSSLRMAASEDEKGRFHDKLTAFFHGCRALATQYLAPILMSDAMFYLSCFVVLQWHSRFHLAEYIFENVWKPLYGINENEPLSSPGAGLKRQMKPMMMPRKLGLNILILGIYYDRDLPLALEDVVANRPFFSSALLIFFDQVLIYYFWFAIGCLVNPKKQDEKEYIDPVDETEDDGFCPEKLEANNVYEDLTLKFRRVVPICFVQIFLFTFILEHLNQDSDTKDVQKVDIIYWVVGVVFQMYGGDGQVGEAYNMKYWRRVLGGDPLDIKGNILKLIQGGGAVEGERTEPLLDEKDEEQVKKDSLKEISQLWHMVFHCIPCKLRVEWCIRCFMDFTVNSVIRGVILYTVPIMVCVEEPLDFVKDLTAVMFITTLDNVGDGKEKDLYEILVKLKFSAFYNQEADKAKCKLTDCEMKFVEENEDNKFDRIKDRKEFKELKAFSKP
;
A
#
# COMPACT_ATOMS: atom_id res chain seq x y z
N LEU A 1 32.68 -32.80 33.55
CA LEU A 1 32.32 -32.84 32.13
C LEU A 1 33.49 -32.23 31.33
N ALA A 2 34.73 -32.71 31.30
CA ALA A 2 35.32 -34.05 31.28
C ALA A 2 34.90 -34.91 30.07
N ALA A 3 35.63 -34.77 28.97
CA ALA A 3 36.07 -35.88 28.10
C ALA A 3 36.99 -35.33 26.98
N ALA A 4 38.29 -35.19 27.27
CA ALA A 4 39.33 -35.16 26.25
C ALA A 4 40.31 -36.29 26.60
N ALA A 5 40.38 -37.28 25.72
CA ALA A 5 41.17 -38.49 25.88
C ALA A 5 42.68 -38.20 25.72
N PRO A 6 43.57 -38.92 26.44
CA PRO A 6 45.01 -38.83 26.21
C PRO A 6 45.46 -39.82 25.11
N PRO A 7 46.49 -39.50 24.31
CA PRO A 7 47.14 -40.49 23.46
C PRO A 7 48.16 -41.32 24.24
N ALA A 8 48.31 -42.54 23.75
CA ALA A 8 48.99 -43.65 24.38
C ALA A 8 50.53 -43.61 24.27
N SER A 9 51.17 -44.15 25.32
CA SER A 9 52.39 -44.97 25.33
C SER A 9 53.54 -44.68 24.36
N ALA A 10 54.66 -44.20 24.91
CA ALA A 10 56.01 -44.39 24.34
C ALA A 10 56.79 -45.45 25.15
N PRO A 11 57.70 -46.21 24.51
CA PRO A 11 58.18 -47.49 25.02
C PRO A 11 59.43 -47.40 25.91
N LEU A 12 59.57 -48.43 26.75
CA LEU A 12 60.79 -48.76 27.51
C LEU A 12 62.03 -48.80 26.60
N ALA A 13 63.07 -48.07 26.99
CA ALA A 13 64.44 -48.31 26.58
C ALA A 13 65.26 -48.76 27.81
N SER A 14 65.77 -49.99 27.71
CA SER A 14 66.71 -50.65 28.62
C SER A 14 68.16 -50.28 28.32
N ALA A 15 69.03 -50.55 29.31
CA ALA A 15 70.51 -50.55 29.28
C ALA A 15 71.15 -49.17 29.50
N SER A 16 72.28 -49.01 30.20
CA SER A 16 73.36 -49.94 30.55
C SER A 16 74.13 -49.40 31.77
N ALA A 17 74.68 -50.31 32.57
CA ALA A 17 75.67 -50.02 33.60
C ALA A 17 77.04 -49.66 32.99
N SER A 18 77.73 -48.67 33.57
CA SER A 18 79.20 -48.67 33.66
C SER A 18 79.69 -47.59 34.65
N ASP A 19 80.40 -48.06 35.67
CA ASP A 19 81.62 -47.51 36.28
C ASP A 19 81.78 -46.02 36.63
N GLY A 20 82.32 -45.79 37.83
CA GLY A 20 83.09 -44.57 38.11
C GLY A 20 82.98 -44.04 39.53
N ALA A 21 83.42 -44.83 40.51
CA ALA A 21 83.58 -44.40 41.89
C ALA A 21 84.86 -43.56 42.06
N VAL A 22 84.78 -42.23 41.96
CA VAL A 22 85.76 -41.30 42.59
C VAL A 22 85.07 -39.96 42.85
N GLY A 23 85.10 -39.48 44.10
CA GLY A 23 84.80 -38.08 44.43
C GLY A 23 83.61 -37.83 45.37
N THR A 24 83.41 -38.68 46.39
CA THR A 24 82.30 -38.58 47.36
C THR A 24 82.35 -37.37 48.29
N VAL A 25 83.45 -36.62 48.36
CA VAL A 25 83.55 -35.48 49.31
C VAL A 25 83.20 -34.12 48.66
N GLY A 26 83.37 -33.97 47.34
CA GLY A 26 82.90 -32.77 46.61
C GLY A 26 81.39 -32.79 46.35
N ARG A 27 80.83 -33.98 46.11
CA ARG A 27 79.41 -34.17 45.82
C ARG A 27 78.51 -33.88 47.01
N GLU A 28 78.96 -34.09 48.25
CA GLU A 28 78.16 -33.78 49.43
C GLU A 28 77.98 -32.27 49.66
N ALA A 29 79.02 -31.46 49.42
CA ALA A 29 78.91 -29.99 49.50
C ALA A 29 78.06 -29.41 48.37
N GLU A 30 78.16 -29.97 47.16
CA GLU A 30 77.33 -29.60 46.01
C GLU A 30 75.87 -30.02 46.23
N LEU A 31 75.62 -31.20 46.79
CA LEU A 31 74.29 -31.68 47.16
C LEU A 31 73.66 -30.81 48.26
N LEU A 32 74.42 -30.41 49.28
CA LEU A 32 73.93 -29.50 50.32
C LEU A 32 73.61 -28.11 49.76
N GLY A 33 74.46 -27.58 48.87
CA GLY A 33 74.18 -26.32 48.17
C GLY A 33 72.92 -26.39 47.29
N MET A 34 72.72 -27.51 46.58
CA MET A 34 71.50 -27.75 45.81
C MET A 34 70.26 -27.88 46.71
N ILE A 35 70.37 -28.53 47.87
CA ILE A 35 69.27 -28.66 48.83
C ILE A 35 68.90 -27.29 49.41
N GLU A 36 69.88 -26.46 49.80
CA GLU A 36 69.62 -25.11 50.29
C GLU A 36 68.99 -24.22 49.21
N GLN A 37 69.49 -24.28 47.97
CA GLN A 37 68.93 -23.53 46.85
C GLN A 37 67.49 -24.01 46.55
N MET A 38 67.25 -25.31 46.52
CA MET A 38 65.90 -25.87 46.33
C MET A 38 64.95 -25.47 47.46
N GLN A 39 65.40 -25.43 48.71
CA GLN A 39 64.61 -24.93 49.84
C GLN A 39 64.32 -23.43 49.75
N LYS A 40 65.24 -22.65 49.17
CA LYS A 40 65.03 -21.21 48.92
C LYS A 40 64.02 -21.00 47.79
N ASP A 41 64.13 -21.76 46.71
CA ASP A 41 63.22 -21.70 45.57
C ASP A 41 61.80 -22.15 45.97
N MET A 42 61.67 -23.21 46.78
CA MET A 42 60.37 -23.64 47.31
C MET A 42 59.72 -22.57 48.19
N ARG A 43 60.49 -21.84 49.00
CA ARG A 43 59.95 -20.72 49.80
C ARG A 43 59.49 -19.56 48.93
N GLN A 44 60.29 -19.19 47.92
CA GLN A 44 59.90 -18.15 46.97
C GLN A 44 58.64 -18.52 46.17
N GLU A 45 58.52 -19.77 45.75
CA GLU A 45 57.34 -20.24 45.03
C GLU A 45 56.11 -20.29 45.95
N HIS A 46 56.28 -20.68 47.22
CA HIS A 46 55.20 -20.63 48.21
C HIS A 46 54.69 -19.19 48.40
N GLU A 47 55.59 -18.22 48.56
CA GLU A 47 55.24 -16.80 48.66
C GLU A 47 54.57 -16.26 47.38
N ARG A 48 54.97 -16.76 46.20
CA ARG A 48 54.35 -16.41 44.92
C ARG A 48 52.92 -16.96 44.83
N VAL A 49 52.71 -18.22 45.22
CA VAL A 49 51.40 -18.86 45.26
C VAL A 49 50.48 -18.15 46.26
N GLN A 50 51.02 -17.76 47.41
CA GLN A 50 50.25 -17.02 48.42
C GLN A 50 49.81 -15.64 47.88
N ARG A 51 50.70 -14.89 47.23
CA ARG A 51 50.36 -13.62 46.57
C ARG A 51 49.31 -13.78 45.47
N MET A 52 49.46 -14.80 44.61
CA MET A 52 48.44 -15.09 43.58
C MET A 52 47.09 -15.48 44.19
N SER A 53 47.09 -16.21 45.31
CA SER A 53 45.86 -16.56 46.03
C SER A 53 45.17 -15.32 46.60
N GLU A 54 45.93 -14.36 47.13
CA GLU A 54 45.41 -13.09 47.65
C GLU A 54 44.85 -12.21 46.53
N GLU A 55 45.58 -12.05 45.42
CA GLU A 55 45.11 -11.31 44.23
C GLU A 55 43.83 -11.93 43.64
N LEU A 56 43.75 -13.27 43.59
CA LEU A 56 42.58 -13.97 43.08
C LEU A 56 41.37 -13.85 44.03
N ALA A 57 41.61 -13.79 45.34
CA ALA A 57 40.57 -13.49 46.32
C ALA A 57 40.05 -12.04 46.17
N GLU A 58 40.94 -11.08 45.94
CA GLU A 58 40.58 -9.68 45.70
C GLU A 58 39.80 -9.52 44.39
N GLN A 59 40.23 -10.15 43.30
CA GLN A 59 39.49 -10.14 42.02
C GLN A 59 38.10 -10.77 42.16
N ARG A 60 37.96 -11.87 42.91
CA ARG A 60 36.66 -12.47 43.21
C ARG A 60 35.77 -11.51 43.99
N HIS A 61 36.32 -10.77 44.95
CA HIS A 61 35.58 -9.77 45.71
C HIS A 61 35.15 -8.58 44.84
N LEU A 62 36.04 -8.08 43.97
CA LEU A 62 35.73 -7.02 43.01
C LEU A 62 34.65 -7.44 42.01
N THR A 63 34.73 -8.68 41.50
CA THR A 63 33.74 -9.23 40.57
C THR A 63 32.37 -9.36 41.24
N LYS A 64 32.32 -9.79 42.51
CA LYS A 64 31.08 -9.81 43.30
C LYS A 64 30.50 -8.41 43.45
N ARG A 65 31.33 -7.40 43.74
CA ARG A 65 30.88 -5.99 43.83
C ARG A 65 30.35 -5.47 42.50
N LEU A 66 31.05 -5.71 41.39
CA LEU A 66 30.60 -5.29 40.05
C LEU A 66 29.28 -5.93 39.66
N ARG A 67 29.08 -7.22 39.95
CA ARG A 67 27.79 -7.90 39.72
C ARG A 67 26.67 -7.29 40.57
N ALA A 68 26.93 -7.00 41.84
CA ALA A 68 25.95 -6.35 42.71
C ALA A 68 25.58 -4.94 42.20
N THR A 69 26.57 -4.13 41.80
CA THR A 69 26.33 -2.79 41.24
C THR A 69 25.58 -2.85 39.91
N SER A 70 25.91 -3.80 39.02
CA SER A 70 25.17 -4.00 37.78
C SER A 70 23.72 -4.42 38.04
N SER A 71 23.49 -5.29 39.01
CA SER A 71 22.14 -5.71 39.41
C SER A 71 21.33 -4.53 39.95
N LEU A 72 21.94 -3.66 40.76
CA LEU A 72 21.29 -2.45 41.27
C LEU A 72 20.97 -1.44 40.16
N ARG A 73 21.86 -1.29 39.17
CA ARG A 73 21.59 -0.43 37.99
C ARG A 73 20.45 -0.96 37.12
N MET A 74 20.38 -2.28 36.92
CA MET A 74 19.27 -2.90 36.18
C MET A 74 17.95 -2.70 36.94
N ALA A 75 17.92 -2.93 38.25
CA ALA A 75 16.74 -2.70 39.08
C ALA A 75 16.28 -1.23 39.10
N ALA A 76 17.23 -0.28 39.19
CA ALA A 76 16.90 1.14 39.12
C ALA A 76 16.37 1.56 37.73
N SER A 77 16.90 0.97 36.65
CA SER A 77 16.40 1.17 35.29
C SER A 77 15.01 0.56 35.09
N GLU A 78 14.73 -0.59 35.70
CA GLU A 78 13.39 -1.21 35.68
C GLU A 78 12.36 -0.36 36.44
N ASP A 79 12.70 0.18 37.61
CA ASP A 79 11.83 1.09 38.37
C ASP A 79 11.59 2.42 37.64
N GLU A 80 12.59 2.96 36.95
CA GLU A 80 12.44 4.16 36.11
C GLU A 80 11.56 3.88 34.88
N LYS A 81 11.72 2.73 34.23
CA LYS A 81 10.84 2.29 33.14
C LYS A 81 9.40 2.10 33.60
N GLY A 82 9.20 1.50 34.78
CA GLY A 82 7.88 1.35 35.40
C GLY A 82 7.21 2.70 35.63
N ARG A 83 7.90 3.63 36.31
CA ARG A 83 7.36 4.98 36.55
C ARG A 83 7.09 5.77 35.27
N PHE A 84 7.92 5.60 34.24
CA PHE A 84 7.66 6.22 32.93
C PHE A 84 6.41 5.62 32.27
N HIS A 85 6.27 4.29 32.29
CA HIS A 85 5.10 3.59 31.77
C HIS A 85 3.81 4.01 32.50
N ASP A 86 3.84 4.11 33.82
CA ASP A 86 2.69 4.55 34.63
C ASP A 86 2.29 6.00 34.30
N LYS A 87 3.27 6.90 34.17
CA LYS A 87 3.01 8.30 33.78
C LYS A 87 2.44 8.41 32.38
N LEU A 88 2.98 7.64 31.43
CA LEU A 88 2.52 7.60 30.05
C LEU A 88 1.08 7.05 29.97
N THR A 89 0.80 5.98 30.72
CA THR A 89 -0.54 5.37 30.83
C THR A 89 -1.53 6.36 31.44
N ALA A 90 -1.16 7.04 32.52
CA ALA A 90 -2.00 8.08 33.14
C ALA A 90 -2.27 9.25 32.18
N PHE A 91 -1.27 9.67 31.41
CA PHE A 91 -1.42 10.71 30.38
C PHE A 91 -2.45 10.29 29.31
N PHE A 92 -2.32 9.08 28.75
CA PHE A 92 -3.26 8.59 27.75
C PHE A 92 -4.68 8.41 28.30
N HIS A 93 -4.83 7.93 29.54
CA HIS A 93 -6.14 7.89 30.20
C HIS A 93 -6.75 9.28 30.37
N GLY A 94 -5.94 10.29 30.72
CA GLY A 94 -6.38 11.68 30.81
C GLY A 94 -6.85 12.22 29.45
N CYS A 95 -6.08 11.99 28.38
CA CYS A 95 -6.49 12.34 27.03
C CYS A 95 -7.80 11.64 26.63
N ARG A 96 -7.94 10.34 26.92
CA ARG A 96 -9.14 9.55 26.59
C ARG A 96 -10.35 10.12 27.30
N ALA A 97 -10.24 10.39 28.60
CA ALA A 97 -11.32 11.00 29.38
C ALA A 97 -11.76 12.36 28.80
N LEU A 98 -10.80 13.22 28.42
CA LEU A 98 -11.10 14.52 27.81
C LEU A 98 -11.78 14.36 26.43
N ALA A 99 -11.29 13.44 25.59
CA ALA A 99 -11.87 13.18 24.28
C ALA A 99 -13.32 12.66 24.40
N THR A 100 -13.56 11.68 25.28
CA THR A 100 -14.91 11.16 25.54
C THR A 100 -15.83 12.25 26.11
N GLN A 101 -15.34 13.09 27.03
CA GLN A 101 -16.16 14.11 27.67
C GLN A 101 -16.53 15.28 26.74
N TYR A 102 -15.60 15.73 25.90
CA TYR A 102 -15.77 16.96 25.12
C TYR A 102 -15.92 16.71 23.62
N LEU A 103 -15.17 15.78 23.05
CA LEU A 103 -15.15 15.57 21.60
C LEU A 103 -16.31 14.69 21.14
N ALA A 104 -16.63 13.61 21.87
CA ALA A 104 -17.73 12.70 21.49
C ALA A 104 -19.08 13.42 21.31
N PRO A 105 -19.54 14.26 22.27
CA PRO A 105 -20.82 14.95 22.14
C PRO A 105 -20.84 15.96 20.99
N ILE A 106 -19.69 16.56 20.67
CA ILE A 106 -19.56 17.48 19.53
C ILE A 106 -19.70 16.68 18.23
N LEU A 107 -18.90 15.63 18.06
CA LEU A 107 -18.90 14.81 16.84
C LEU A 107 -20.24 14.14 16.57
N MET A 108 -20.96 13.72 17.61
CA MET A 108 -22.28 13.10 17.51
C MET A 108 -23.44 14.10 17.54
N SER A 109 -23.18 15.41 17.47
CA SER A 109 -24.26 16.41 17.44
C SER A 109 -24.87 16.56 16.04
N ASP A 110 -26.18 16.85 15.98
CA ASP A 110 -26.88 17.18 14.73
C ASP A 110 -26.16 18.28 13.93
N ALA A 111 -25.65 19.30 14.62
CA ALA A 111 -24.93 20.39 14.00
C ALA A 111 -23.68 19.89 13.24
N MET A 112 -22.92 18.97 13.83
CA MET A 112 -21.77 18.36 13.15
C MET A 112 -22.18 17.42 12.02
N PHE A 113 -23.31 16.71 12.16
CA PHE A 113 -23.87 15.89 11.08
C PHE A 113 -24.20 16.75 9.85
N TYR A 114 -24.97 17.83 10.03
CA TYR A 114 -25.34 18.73 8.92
C TYR A 114 -24.14 19.48 8.34
N LEU A 115 -23.20 19.91 9.19
CA LEU A 115 -21.95 20.51 8.72
C LEU A 115 -21.16 19.52 7.84
N SER A 116 -21.12 18.25 8.23
CA SER A 116 -20.42 17.21 7.47
C SER A 116 -21.10 16.91 6.14
N CYS A 117 -22.43 16.84 6.11
CA CYS A 117 -23.21 16.78 4.86
C CYS A 117 -22.87 17.97 3.95
N PHE A 118 -22.84 19.18 4.50
CA PHE A 118 -22.50 20.38 3.75
C PHE A 118 -21.07 20.29 3.20
N VAL A 119 -20.08 19.89 3.99
CA VAL A 119 -18.68 19.78 3.55
C VAL A 119 -18.53 18.75 2.42
N VAL A 120 -19.17 17.58 2.54
CA VAL A 120 -19.13 16.53 1.49
C VAL A 120 -19.80 17.03 0.20
N LEU A 121 -21.01 17.59 0.29
CA LEU A 121 -21.73 18.11 -0.89
C LEU A 121 -21.02 19.33 -1.51
N GLN A 122 -20.46 20.21 -0.69
CA GLN A 122 -19.67 21.34 -1.14
C GLN A 122 -18.43 20.86 -1.91
N TRP A 123 -17.78 19.78 -1.46
CA TRP A 123 -16.66 19.18 -2.18
C TRP A 123 -17.07 18.72 -3.58
N HIS A 124 -18.15 17.94 -3.72
CA HIS A 124 -18.63 17.48 -5.05
C HIS A 124 -19.01 18.64 -5.96
N SER A 125 -19.73 19.63 -5.42
CA SER A 125 -20.09 20.84 -6.13
C SER A 125 -18.86 21.59 -6.63
N ARG A 126 -17.86 21.81 -5.77
CA ARG A 126 -16.60 22.45 -6.15
C ARG A 126 -15.83 21.61 -7.17
N PHE A 127 -15.73 20.30 -6.98
CA PHE A 127 -14.98 19.43 -7.88
C PHE A 127 -15.53 19.48 -9.31
N HIS A 128 -16.86 19.37 -9.47
CA HIS A 128 -17.47 19.33 -10.80
C HIS A 128 -17.74 20.72 -11.41
N LEU A 129 -18.07 21.71 -10.57
CA LEU A 129 -18.47 23.04 -11.02
C LEU A 129 -17.40 24.12 -10.85
N ALA A 130 -16.23 23.84 -10.26
CA ALA A 130 -15.21 24.88 -10.00
C ALA A 130 -14.86 25.68 -11.25
N GLU A 131 -14.63 25.02 -12.38
CA GLU A 131 -14.33 25.71 -13.64
C GLU A 131 -15.48 26.56 -14.13
N TYR A 132 -16.71 26.05 -14.07
CA TYR A 132 -17.88 26.82 -14.47
C TYR A 132 -18.06 28.04 -13.57
N ILE A 133 -17.99 27.86 -12.25
CA ILE A 133 -18.13 28.93 -11.26
C ILE A 133 -16.98 29.94 -11.44
N PHE A 134 -15.76 29.47 -11.69
CA PHE A 134 -14.61 30.31 -11.94
C PHE A 134 -14.81 31.16 -13.21
N GLU A 135 -15.14 30.52 -14.33
CA GLU A 135 -15.28 31.19 -15.63
C GLU A 135 -16.50 32.13 -15.70
N ASN A 136 -17.63 31.74 -15.11
CA ASN A 136 -18.90 32.47 -15.28
C ASN A 136 -19.27 33.38 -14.11
N VAL A 137 -18.73 33.12 -12.91
CA VAL A 137 -19.05 33.91 -11.71
C VAL A 137 -17.84 34.73 -11.26
N TRP A 138 -16.72 34.07 -10.97
CA TRP A 138 -15.57 34.76 -10.35
C TRP A 138 -14.77 35.61 -11.33
N LYS A 139 -14.49 35.11 -12.53
CA LYS A 139 -13.70 35.81 -13.54
C LYS A 139 -14.37 37.14 -13.98
N PRO A 140 -15.69 37.20 -14.24
CA PRO A 140 -16.37 38.47 -14.50
C PRO A 140 -16.40 39.38 -13.26
N LEU A 141 -16.62 38.83 -12.07
CA LEU A 141 -16.74 39.60 -10.83
C LEU A 141 -15.43 40.32 -10.46
N TYR A 142 -14.29 39.68 -10.72
CA TYR A 142 -12.97 40.22 -10.39
C TYR A 142 -12.20 40.80 -11.58
N GLY A 143 -12.75 40.74 -12.79
CA GLY A 143 -12.10 41.25 -14.00
C GLY A 143 -10.78 40.52 -14.32
N ILE A 144 -10.69 39.21 -14.04
CA ILE A 144 -9.45 38.43 -14.24
C ILE A 144 -9.19 38.28 -15.74
N ASN A 145 -8.05 38.79 -16.22
CA ASN A 145 -7.62 38.66 -17.61
C ASN A 145 -6.75 37.39 -17.77
N GLU A 146 -7.03 36.57 -18.78
CA GLU A 146 -6.32 35.30 -19.04
C GLU A 146 -4.83 35.48 -19.30
N ASN A 147 -4.43 36.67 -19.76
CA ASN A 147 -3.05 36.99 -20.06
C ASN A 147 -2.24 37.43 -18.83
N GLU A 148 -2.81 37.42 -17.63
CA GLU A 148 -2.07 37.75 -16.42
C GLU A 148 -1.04 36.65 -16.06
N PRO A 149 0.17 37.04 -15.63
CA PRO A 149 1.19 36.08 -15.24
C PRO A 149 0.73 35.22 -14.05
N LEU A 150 1.23 33.98 -13.95
CA LEU A 150 0.89 33.03 -12.85
C LEU A 150 1.12 33.57 -11.42
N SER A 151 1.83 34.69 -11.27
CA SER A 151 2.00 35.39 -9.99
C SER A 151 0.82 36.31 -9.64
N SER A 152 -0.17 36.46 -10.52
CA SER A 152 -1.30 37.37 -10.30
C SER A 152 -2.28 36.84 -9.24
N PRO A 153 -3.04 37.74 -8.59
CA PRO A 153 -4.06 37.36 -7.62
C PRO A 153 -5.08 36.33 -8.17
N GLY A 154 -5.36 36.36 -9.48
CA GLY A 154 -6.28 35.43 -10.15
C GLY A 154 -5.77 33.98 -10.14
N ALA A 155 -4.47 33.76 -10.30
CA ALA A 155 -3.86 32.42 -10.21
C ALA A 155 -3.95 31.85 -8.78
N GLY A 156 -3.84 32.73 -7.77
CA GLY A 156 -4.08 32.38 -6.37
C GLY A 156 -5.50 31.91 -6.12
N LEU A 157 -6.51 32.58 -6.70
CA LEU A 157 -7.91 32.20 -6.56
C LEU A 157 -8.21 30.83 -7.20
N LYS A 158 -7.66 30.55 -8.40
CA LYS A 158 -7.81 29.23 -9.05
C LYS A 158 -7.21 28.11 -8.19
N ARG A 159 -6.06 28.36 -7.52
CA ARG A 159 -5.48 27.41 -6.56
C ARG A 159 -6.34 27.23 -5.31
N GLN A 160 -6.90 28.30 -4.75
CA GLN A 160 -7.79 28.23 -3.59
C GLN A 160 -9.12 27.52 -3.88
N MET A 161 -9.55 27.51 -5.14
CA MET A 161 -10.76 26.81 -5.56
C MET A 161 -10.57 25.30 -5.66
N LYS A 162 -9.33 24.77 -5.64
CA LYS A 162 -9.07 23.34 -5.64
C LYS A 162 -9.82 22.66 -4.48
N PRO A 163 -10.58 21.59 -4.77
CA PRO A 163 -11.35 20.89 -3.75
C PRO A 163 -10.36 20.16 -2.83
N MET A 164 -10.34 20.53 -1.56
CA MET A 164 -9.48 19.87 -0.58
C MET A 164 -10.06 18.49 -0.24
N MET A 165 -9.28 17.43 -0.40
CA MET A 165 -9.74 16.06 -0.12
C MET A 165 -9.92 15.78 1.37
N MET A 166 -9.06 16.36 2.22
CA MET A 166 -9.07 16.10 3.66
C MET A 166 -10.40 16.49 4.35
N PRO A 167 -10.99 17.69 4.14
CA PRO A 167 -12.29 18.02 4.71
C PRO A 167 -13.41 17.08 4.28
N ARG A 168 -13.42 16.63 3.02
CA ARG A 168 -14.41 15.65 2.53
C ARG A 168 -14.26 14.33 3.27
N LYS A 169 -13.03 13.80 3.38
CA LYS A 169 -12.75 12.56 4.13
C LYS A 169 -13.19 12.67 5.59
N LEU A 170 -12.89 13.78 6.25
CA LEU A 170 -13.30 14.02 7.63
C LEU A 170 -14.83 14.10 7.75
N GLY A 171 -15.48 14.87 6.88
CA GLY A 171 -16.94 14.99 6.85
C GLY A 171 -17.61 13.62 6.65
N LEU A 172 -17.14 12.83 5.69
CA LEU A 172 -17.70 11.50 5.43
C LEU A 172 -17.52 10.55 6.63
N ASN A 173 -16.36 10.60 7.31
CA ASN A 173 -16.15 9.84 8.55
C ASN A 173 -17.11 10.25 9.68
N ILE A 174 -17.39 11.54 9.83
CA ILE A 174 -18.35 12.04 10.83
C ILE A 174 -19.78 11.62 10.48
N LEU A 175 -20.15 11.66 9.19
CA LEU A 175 -21.46 11.16 8.74
C LEU A 175 -21.63 9.66 9.03
N ILE A 176 -20.58 8.87 8.78
CA ILE A 176 -20.57 7.44 9.08
C ILE A 176 -20.69 7.22 10.58
N LEU A 177 -19.92 7.94 11.39
CA LEU A 177 -19.99 7.87 12.85
C LEU A 177 -21.41 8.20 13.35
N GLY A 178 -22.02 9.27 12.82
CA GLY A 178 -23.40 9.66 13.13
C GLY A 178 -24.40 8.55 12.77
N ILE A 179 -24.41 8.10 11.51
CA ILE A 179 -25.31 7.02 11.06
C ILE A 179 -25.14 5.73 11.85
N TYR A 180 -23.91 5.45 12.27
CA TYR A 180 -23.62 4.21 12.97
C TYR A 180 -24.15 4.20 14.41
N TYR A 181 -24.03 5.33 15.12
CA TYR A 181 -24.30 5.40 16.56
C TYR A 181 -25.58 6.15 16.94
N ASP A 182 -26.05 7.09 16.11
CA ASP A 182 -27.26 7.86 16.37
C ASP A 182 -28.49 7.14 15.78
N ARG A 183 -29.36 6.69 16.69
CA ARG A 183 -30.59 5.96 16.37
C ARG A 183 -31.76 6.89 16.03
N ASP A 184 -31.67 8.15 16.43
CA ASP A 184 -32.75 9.13 16.30
C ASP A 184 -32.59 10.00 15.05
N LEU A 185 -31.69 9.59 14.14
CA LEU A 185 -31.37 10.33 12.93
C LEU A 185 -32.65 10.57 12.11
N PRO A 186 -32.94 11.82 11.70
CA PRO A 186 -34.20 12.22 11.08
C PRO A 186 -34.36 11.73 9.62
N LEU A 187 -33.63 10.70 9.23
CA LEU A 187 -33.74 10.10 7.91
C LEU A 187 -34.98 9.20 7.87
N ALA A 188 -35.84 9.40 6.87
CA ALA A 188 -37.02 8.57 6.60
C ALA A 188 -36.70 7.11 6.21
N LEU A 189 -35.50 6.61 6.54
CA LEU A 189 -34.99 5.27 6.30
C LEU A 189 -34.92 4.43 7.60
N GLU A 190 -35.64 4.85 8.65
CA GLU A 190 -35.61 4.27 10.00
C GLU A 190 -35.66 2.73 10.00
N ASP A 191 -36.57 2.13 9.23
CA ASP A 191 -36.71 0.65 9.16
C ASP A 191 -35.49 -0.08 8.56
N VAL A 192 -34.83 0.54 7.57
CA VAL A 192 -33.68 -0.04 6.87
C VAL A 192 -32.40 0.23 7.64
N VAL A 193 -32.28 1.43 8.21
CA VAL A 193 -31.07 1.92 8.86
C VAL A 193 -30.93 1.39 10.28
N ALA A 194 -32.00 1.44 11.07
CA ALA A 194 -31.93 1.11 12.50
C ALA A 194 -31.51 -0.33 12.78
N ASN A 195 -31.85 -1.26 11.87
CA ASN A 195 -31.55 -2.67 12.08
C ASN A 195 -30.12 -3.07 11.65
N ARG A 196 -29.46 -2.26 10.81
CA ARG A 196 -28.15 -2.57 10.21
C ARG A 196 -27.33 -1.28 9.98
N PRO A 197 -26.82 -0.66 11.06
CA PRO A 197 -26.10 0.61 10.97
C PRO A 197 -24.91 0.53 10.02
N PHE A 198 -24.16 -0.57 10.11
CA PHE A 198 -22.99 -0.79 9.26
C PHE A 198 -23.32 -0.91 7.77
N PHE A 199 -24.37 -1.67 7.42
CA PHE A 199 -24.84 -1.74 6.03
C PHE A 199 -25.26 -0.36 5.51
N SER A 200 -25.85 0.46 6.37
CA SER A 200 -26.27 1.82 6.03
C SER A 200 -25.08 2.75 5.79
N SER A 201 -24.01 2.62 6.60
CA SER A 201 -22.74 3.30 6.36
C SER A 201 -22.10 2.89 5.04
N ALA A 202 -22.05 1.58 4.74
CA ALA A 202 -21.55 1.07 3.46
C ALA A 202 -22.37 1.59 2.27
N LEU A 203 -23.69 1.64 2.43
CA LEU A 203 -24.60 2.18 1.44
C LEU A 203 -24.38 3.69 1.24
N LEU A 204 -24.19 4.48 2.31
CA LEU A 204 -23.82 5.89 2.22
C LEU A 204 -22.53 6.09 1.42
N ILE A 205 -21.49 5.29 1.71
CA ILE A 205 -20.22 5.36 0.98
C ILE A 205 -20.42 5.07 -0.50
N PHE A 206 -21.21 4.05 -0.83
CA PHE A 206 -21.58 3.75 -2.21
C PHE A 206 -22.37 4.89 -2.87
N PHE A 207 -23.35 5.47 -2.17
CA PHE A 207 -24.10 6.63 -2.66
C PHE A 207 -23.18 7.82 -2.92
N ASP A 208 -22.25 8.13 -2.02
CA ASP A 208 -21.28 9.22 -2.17
C ASP A 208 -20.36 8.99 -3.37
N GLN A 209 -19.71 7.83 -3.44
CA GLN A 209 -18.70 7.52 -4.45
C GLN A 209 -19.28 7.32 -5.85
N VAL A 210 -20.48 6.75 -5.96
CA VAL A 210 -21.09 6.42 -7.24
C VAL A 210 -22.17 7.43 -7.59
N LEU A 211 -23.24 7.50 -6.80
CA LEU A 211 -24.46 8.18 -7.22
C LEU A 211 -24.34 9.71 -7.15
N ILE A 212 -23.85 10.24 -6.03
CA ILE A 212 -23.63 11.67 -5.84
C ILE A 212 -22.56 12.16 -6.82
N TYR A 213 -21.46 11.42 -6.95
CA TYR A 213 -20.42 11.74 -7.92
C TYR A 213 -20.96 11.84 -9.36
N TYR A 214 -21.58 10.77 -9.88
CA TYR A 214 -22.06 10.78 -11.26
C TYR A 214 -23.20 11.77 -11.48
N PHE A 215 -23.98 12.07 -10.45
CA PHE A 215 -24.98 13.15 -10.48
C PHE A 215 -24.32 14.52 -10.69
N TRP A 216 -23.32 14.87 -9.86
CA TRP A 216 -22.62 16.15 -10.01
C TRP A 216 -21.77 16.20 -11.28
N PHE A 217 -21.20 15.08 -11.71
CA PHE A 217 -20.55 14.95 -13.01
C PHE A 217 -21.52 15.27 -14.15
N ALA A 218 -22.72 14.69 -14.13
CA ALA A 218 -23.75 14.96 -15.13
C ALA A 218 -24.17 16.44 -15.14
N ILE A 219 -24.33 17.06 -13.97
CA ILE A 219 -24.59 18.51 -13.87
C ILE A 219 -23.41 19.30 -14.45
N GLY A 220 -22.18 18.94 -14.11
CA GLY A 220 -20.97 19.57 -14.64
C GLY A 220 -20.92 19.53 -16.17
N CYS A 221 -21.26 18.39 -16.79
CA CYS A 221 -21.37 18.26 -18.24
C CYS A 221 -22.51 19.09 -18.84
N LEU A 222 -23.67 19.15 -18.17
CA LEU A 222 -24.80 19.97 -18.63
C LEU A 222 -24.47 21.47 -18.61
N VAL A 223 -23.73 21.90 -17.61
CA VAL A 223 -23.40 23.30 -17.35
C VAL A 223 -22.18 23.76 -18.15
N ASN A 224 -21.20 22.89 -18.37
CA ASN A 224 -20.02 23.15 -19.18
C ASN A 224 -19.81 22.01 -20.21
N PRO A 225 -20.51 22.05 -21.37
CA PRO A 225 -20.37 21.00 -22.38
C PRO A 225 -18.96 20.92 -22.98
N LYS A 226 -18.20 22.03 -22.98
CA LYS A 226 -16.80 22.03 -23.45
C LYS A 226 -15.88 21.14 -22.60
N LYS A 227 -16.25 20.89 -21.34
CA LYS A 227 -15.53 19.98 -20.44
C LYS A 227 -15.56 18.52 -20.90
N GLN A 228 -16.44 18.14 -21.83
CA GLN A 228 -16.42 16.80 -22.41
C GLN A 228 -15.19 16.55 -23.30
N ASP A 229 -14.64 17.60 -23.90
CA ASP A 229 -13.53 17.48 -24.86
C ASP A 229 -12.15 17.61 -24.18
N GLU A 230 -12.08 18.27 -23.02
CA GLU A 230 -10.87 18.33 -22.18
C GLU A 230 -10.74 17.03 -21.37
N LYS A 231 -10.00 16.09 -21.97
CA LYS A 231 -9.83 14.67 -21.59
C LYS A 231 -9.27 14.38 -20.20
N GLU A 232 -9.03 15.37 -19.35
CA GLU A 232 -8.45 15.14 -18.03
C GLU A 232 -9.56 14.76 -17.02
N TYR A 233 -10.11 13.57 -17.22
CA TYR A 233 -11.03 12.94 -16.27
C TYR A 233 -10.29 12.72 -14.96
N ILE A 234 -10.56 13.52 -13.93
CA ILE A 234 -10.05 13.26 -12.59
C ILE A 234 -11.01 12.24 -11.94
N ASP A 235 -10.49 11.06 -11.66
CA ASP A 235 -11.25 10.03 -10.96
C ASP A 235 -11.46 10.48 -9.50
N PRO A 236 -12.70 10.55 -9.00
CA PRO A 236 -13.01 11.00 -7.63
C PRO A 236 -12.49 10.07 -6.55
N VAL A 237 -12.10 8.86 -6.95
CA VAL A 237 -11.50 7.83 -6.10
C VAL A 237 -9.98 7.84 -6.24
N ASP A 238 -9.40 8.61 -7.18
CA ASP A 238 -7.95 8.83 -7.20
C ASP A 238 -7.58 9.77 -6.05
N GLU A 239 -7.22 9.18 -4.91
CA GLU A 239 -6.98 9.87 -3.65
C GLU A 239 -5.56 10.46 -3.56
N THR A 240 -4.73 10.25 -4.59
CA THR A 240 -3.28 10.34 -4.48
C THR A 240 -2.70 11.74 -4.63
N GLU A 241 -3.38 12.67 -5.31
CA GLU A 241 -2.81 13.99 -5.61
C GLU A 241 -3.79 15.13 -5.29
N ASP A 242 -3.62 15.74 -4.11
CA ASP A 242 -4.37 16.93 -3.62
C ASP A 242 -4.10 18.19 -4.48
N ASP A 243 -3.15 18.12 -5.42
CA ASP A 243 -2.89 19.17 -6.38
C ASP A 243 -3.74 19.05 -7.66
N GLY A 244 -4.55 17.98 -7.83
CA GLY A 244 -5.41 17.80 -8.99
C GLY A 244 -4.65 17.65 -10.31
N PHE A 245 -3.33 17.48 -10.26
CA PHE A 245 -2.62 16.80 -11.32
C PHE A 245 -2.75 15.31 -11.02
N CYS A 246 -2.70 14.48 -12.05
CA CYS A 246 -2.63 13.04 -11.86
C CYS A 246 -1.80 12.61 -13.07
N PRO A 247 -0.48 12.34 -12.89
CA PRO A 247 0.38 11.96 -13.98
C PRO A 247 -0.26 10.79 -14.69
N GLU A 248 -0.14 10.79 -16.01
CA GLU A 248 -0.79 9.80 -16.83
C GLU A 248 -0.37 8.39 -16.39
N LYS A 249 -1.24 7.68 -15.65
CA LYS A 249 -0.98 6.31 -15.22
C LYS A 249 -0.88 5.42 -16.46
N LEU A 250 0.35 4.99 -16.75
CA LEU A 250 0.66 4.06 -17.83
C LEU A 250 1.05 2.68 -17.30
N GLU A 251 1.11 2.53 -16.00
CA GLU A 251 1.61 1.32 -15.37
C GLU A 251 0.46 0.55 -14.72
N ALA A 252 0.51 -0.77 -14.81
CA ALA A 252 -0.39 -1.67 -14.09
C ALA A 252 0.19 -1.97 -12.71
N ASN A 253 -0.60 -1.66 -11.68
CA ASN A 253 -0.18 -1.70 -10.28
C ASN A 253 -0.93 -2.77 -9.48
N ASN A 254 -2.07 -3.24 -10.00
CA ASN A 254 -2.80 -4.39 -9.47
C ASN A 254 -2.93 -5.54 -10.49
N VAL A 255 -3.30 -6.72 -9.99
CA VAL A 255 -3.45 -7.94 -10.81
C VAL A 255 -4.59 -7.85 -11.83
N TYR A 256 -5.53 -6.93 -11.66
CA TYR A 256 -6.62 -6.71 -12.60
C TYR A 256 -6.13 -5.96 -13.84
N GLU A 257 -5.34 -4.91 -13.63
CA GLU A 257 -4.66 -4.11 -14.66
C GLU A 257 -3.59 -4.92 -15.42
N ASP A 258 -2.95 -5.92 -14.79
CA ASP A 258 -1.97 -6.76 -15.48
C ASP A 258 -2.63 -7.76 -16.48
N LEU A 259 -2.80 -7.28 -17.71
CA LEU A 259 -3.35 -8.05 -18.83
C LEU A 259 -2.47 -9.24 -19.24
N THR A 260 -1.22 -9.32 -18.78
CA THR A 260 -0.32 -10.45 -19.06
C THR A 260 -0.59 -11.67 -18.17
N LEU A 261 -1.29 -11.48 -17.05
CA LEU A 261 -1.71 -12.58 -16.19
C LEU A 261 -2.84 -13.37 -16.87
N LYS A 262 -2.84 -14.69 -16.68
CA LYS A 262 -3.96 -15.52 -17.16
C LYS A 262 -5.20 -15.22 -16.33
N PHE A 263 -6.33 -14.97 -16.98
CA PHE A 263 -7.61 -14.66 -16.32
C PHE A 263 -7.95 -15.59 -15.14
N ARG A 264 -7.72 -16.90 -15.30
CA ARG A 264 -7.95 -17.93 -14.27
C ARG A 264 -7.19 -17.72 -12.94
N ARG A 265 -6.15 -16.89 -12.92
CA ARG A 265 -5.41 -16.51 -11.71
C ARG A 265 -5.99 -15.28 -11.02
N VAL A 266 -6.59 -14.39 -11.79
CA VAL A 266 -7.16 -13.12 -11.31
C VAL A 266 -8.52 -13.35 -10.65
N VAL A 267 -9.34 -14.21 -11.24
CA VAL A 267 -10.69 -14.50 -10.75
C VAL A 267 -10.72 -14.99 -9.29
N PRO A 268 -9.88 -15.96 -8.86
CA PRO A 268 -9.85 -16.37 -7.46
C PRO A 268 -9.47 -15.25 -6.48
N ILE A 269 -8.58 -14.33 -6.87
CA ILE A 269 -8.17 -13.20 -6.02
C ILE A 269 -9.36 -12.27 -5.76
N CYS A 270 -10.09 -11.91 -6.82
CA CYS A 270 -11.34 -11.14 -6.74
C CYS A 270 -12.35 -11.79 -5.78
N PHE A 271 -12.58 -13.10 -5.92
CA PHE A 271 -13.49 -13.81 -5.02
C PHE A 271 -13.00 -13.81 -3.56
N VAL A 272 -11.71 -14.06 -3.32
CA VAL A 272 -11.15 -14.03 -1.96
C VAL A 272 -11.33 -12.65 -1.33
N GLN A 273 -11.07 -11.56 -2.06
CA GLN A 273 -11.29 -10.20 -1.54
C GLN A 273 -12.77 -9.94 -1.24
N ILE A 274 -13.69 -10.34 -2.13
CA ILE A 274 -15.14 -10.22 -1.90
C ILE A 274 -15.58 -11.02 -0.66
N PHE A 275 -15.05 -12.25 -0.47
CA PHE A 275 -15.38 -13.07 0.69
C PHE A 275 -14.83 -12.49 2.00
N LEU A 276 -13.57 -12.04 2.01
CA LEU A 276 -12.96 -11.40 3.19
C LEU A 276 -13.71 -10.12 3.56
N PHE A 277 -14.09 -9.31 2.57
CA PHE A 277 -14.96 -8.17 2.77
C PHE A 277 -16.31 -8.57 3.37
N THR A 278 -16.95 -9.61 2.84
CA THR A 278 -18.23 -10.10 3.36
C THR A 278 -18.11 -10.56 4.81
N PHE A 279 -17.00 -11.21 5.19
CA PHE A 279 -16.74 -11.58 6.59
C PHE A 279 -16.56 -10.37 7.50
N ILE A 280 -15.87 -9.32 7.05
CA ILE A 280 -15.82 -8.04 7.78
C ILE A 280 -17.23 -7.49 7.95
N LEU A 281 -18.03 -7.46 6.87
CA LEU A 281 -19.38 -6.92 6.95
C LEU A 281 -20.26 -7.71 7.92
N GLU A 282 -20.14 -9.04 7.91
CA GLU A 282 -20.90 -9.91 8.81
C GLU A 282 -20.47 -9.71 10.27
N HIS A 283 -19.17 -9.70 10.53
CA HIS A 283 -18.62 -9.51 11.87
C HIS A 283 -19.05 -8.18 12.48
N LEU A 284 -18.90 -7.07 11.74
CA LEU A 284 -19.30 -5.73 12.19
C LEU A 284 -20.81 -5.56 12.38
N ASN A 285 -21.63 -6.39 11.71
CA ASN A 285 -23.08 -6.39 11.92
C ASN A 285 -23.51 -7.29 13.08
N GLN A 286 -22.75 -8.34 13.42
CA GLN A 286 -23.11 -9.29 14.49
C GLN A 286 -22.60 -8.84 15.85
N ASP A 287 -21.47 -8.13 15.89
CA ASP A 287 -20.92 -7.65 17.14
C ASP A 287 -21.87 -6.64 17.82
N SER A 288 -22.16 -6.90 19.09
CA SER A 288 -22.96 -5.99 19.93
C SER A 288 -22.12 -4.84 20.48
N ASP A 289 -20.81 -5.05 20.61
CA ASP A 289 -19.92 -4.12 21.28
C ASP A 289 -19.63 -2.91 20.40
N THR A 290 -19.47 -3.14 19.09
CA THR A 290 -19.41 -2.07 18.07
C THR A 290 -20.62 -1.14 18.12
N LYS A 291 -21.80 -1.62 18.53
CA LYS A 291 -23.05 -0.83 18.56
C LYS A 291 -23.28 -0.08 19.88
N ASP A 292 -22.44 -0.30 20.88
CA ASP A 292 -22.56 0.36 22.18
C ASP A 292 -21.74 1.65 22.20
N VAL A 293 -22.44 2.79 22.16
CA VAL A 293 -21.86 4.13 22.23
C VAL A 293 -20.93 4.30 23.43
N GLN A 294 -21.18 3.59 24.54
CA GLN A 294 -20.37 3.69 25.76
C GLN A 294 -19.01 3.03 25.64
N LYS A 295 -18.86 2.08 24.70
CA LYS A 295 -17.59 1.37 24.45
C LYS A 295 -16.67 2.11 23.48
N VAL A 296 -17.18 3.15 22.82
CA VAL A 296 -16.44 3.94 21.83
C VAL A 296 -15.29 4.71 22.47
N ASP A 297 -14.06 4.33 22.11
CA ASP A 297 -12.85 5.11 22.33
C ASP A 297 -12.66 6.10 21.16
N ILE A 298 -13.02 7.36 21.40
CA ILE A 298 -12.87 8.44 20.42
C ILE A 298 -11.41 8.65 20.02
N ILE A 299 -10.43 8.36 20.88
CA ILE A 299 -9.02 8.46 20.48
C ILE A 299 -8.71 7.43 19.41
N TYR A 300 -9.16 6.19 19.59
CA TYR A 300 -8.95 5.13 18.60
C TYR A 300 -9.67 5.44 17.29
N TRP A 301 -10.88 6.00 17.36
CA TRP A 301 -11.57 6.51 16.18
C TRP A 301 -10.73 7.59 15.46
N VAL A 302 -10.22 8.60 16.18
CA VAL A 302 -9.37 9.65 15.59
C VAL A 302 -8.12 9.06 14.95
N VAL A 303 -7.44 8.13 15.63
CA VAL A 303 -6.26 7.44 15.08
C VAL A 303 -6.65 6.64 13.83
N GLY A 304 -7.79 5.97 13.82
CA GLY A 304 -8.33 5.29 12.64
C GLY A 304 -8.58 6.24 11.47
N VAL A 305 -9.16 7.41 11.72
CA VAL A 305 -9.37 8.45 10.69
C VAL A 305 -8.02 8.96 10.16
N VAL A 306 -7.05 9.21 11.03
CA VAL A 306 -5.69 9.62 10.63
C VAL A 306 -5.02 8.52 9.82
N PHE A 307 -5.14 7.26 10.24
CA PHE A 307 -4.64 6.10 9.49
C PHE A 307 -5.27 6.04 8.10
N GLN A 308 -6.57 6.26 7.97
CA GLN A 308 -7.22 6.32 6.67
C GLN A 308 -6.70 7.49 5.81
N MET A 309 -6.50 8.65 6.41
CA MET A 309 -6.05 9.85 5.70
C MET A 309 -4.61 9.75 5.19
N TYR A 310 -3.71 9.14 5.98
CA TYR A 310 -2.27 9.09 5.70
C TYR A 310 -1.76 7.73 5.26
N GLY A 311 -2.48 6.64 5.55
CA GLY A 311 -2.14 5.30 5.09
C GLY A 311 -2.01 5.27 3.57
N GLY A 312 -2.90 5.99 2.88
CA GLY A 312 -2.80 6.33 1.46
C GLY A 312 -2.69 5.12 0.53
N ASP A 313 -2.68 5.38 -0.77
CA ASP A 313 -2.64 4.32 -1.80
C ASP A 313 -1.38 3.45 -1.71
N GLY A 314 -0.30 3.99 -1.14
CA GLY A 314 0.94 3.24 -0.95
C GLY A 314 0.85 2.08 0.05
N GLN A 315 0.01 2.16 1.08
CA GLN A 315 -0.11 1.10 2.10
C GLN A 315 -1.39 0.28 1.98
N VAL A 316 -2.48 0.89 1.49
CA VAL A 316 -3.78 0.21 1.39
C VAL A 316 -4.13 -0.23 -0.03
N GLY A 317 -3.14 -0.25 -0.93
CA GLY A 317 -3.35 -0.55 -2.34
C GLY A 317 -3.90 0.66 -3.09
N GLU A 318 -3.71 0.66 -4.40
CA GLU A 318 -4.13 1.78 -5.24
C GLU A 318 -5.64 1.80 -5.49
N ALA A 319 -6.18 3.00 -5.64
CA ALA A 319 -7.54 3.14 -6.09
C ALA A 319 -7.73 2.67 -7.54
N TYR A 320 -8.99 2.33 -7.86
CA TYR A 320 -9.41 2.09 -9.24
C TYR A 320 -9.06 3.30 -10.13
N ASN A 321 -8.45 3.04 -11.29
CA ASN A 321 -8.06 4.11 -12.22
C ASN A 321 -8.85 4.00 -13.55
N MET A 322 -9.91 4.79 -13.69
CA MET A 322 -10.71 4.82 -14.93
C MET A 322 -9.89 5.27 -16.16
N LYS A 323 -8.90 6.16 -16.00
CA LYS A 323 -8.08 6.65 -17.14
C LYS A 323 -7.30 5.49 -17.77
N TYR A 324 -6.68 4.66 -16.94
CA TYR A 324 -5.99 3.44 -17.36
C TYR A 324 -6.93 2.55 -18.18
N TRP A 325 -8.11 2.23 -17.65
CA TRP A 325 -9.06 1.36 -18.34
C TRP A 325 -9.63 1.96 -19.62
N ARG A 326 -9.86 3.27 -19.68
CA ARG A 326 -10.29 3.95 -20.91
C ARG A 326 -9.26 3.81 -22.03
N ARG A 327 -7.96 3.88 -21.69
CA ARG A 327 -6.86 3.66 -22.65
C ARG A 327 -6.83 2.21 -23.12
N VAL A 328 -6.86 1.26 -22.18
CA VAL A 328 -6.85 -0.19 -22.48
C VAL A 328 -8.04 -0.60 -23.36
N LEU A 329 -9.23 -0.06 -23.09
CA LEU A 329 -10.46 -0.43 -23.81
C LEU A 329 -10.72 0.40 -25.07
N GLY A 330 -9.91 1.43 -25.32
CA GLY A 330 -10.02 2.30 -26.50
C GLY A 330 -11.27 3.19 -26.50
N GLY A 331 -11.73 3.61 -25.32
CA GLY A 331 -12.96 4.38 -25.12
C GLY A 331 -13.52 4.19 -23.72
N ASP A 332 -14.59 4.92 -23.39
CA ASP A 332 -15.22 4.80 -22.08
C ASP A 332 -15.81 3.38 -21.90
N PRO A 333 -15.42 2.62 -20.85
CA PRO A 333 -15.94 1.27 -20.61
C PRO A 333 -17.46 1.26 -20.47
N LEU A 334 -18.00 2.38 -19.95
CA LEU A 334 -19.40 2.63 -19.67
C LEU A 334 -20.12 3.36 -20.81
N ASP A 335 -19.50 3.54 -21.99
CA ASP A 335 -20.11 4.23 -23.14
C ASP A 335 -21.16 3.36 -23.86
N ILE A 336 -22.10 2.83 -23.07
CA ILE A 336 -23.37 2.29 -23.55
C ILE A 336 -24.16 3.43 -24.21
N LYS A 337 -24.04 4.65 -23.68
CA LYS A 337 -24.71 5.85 -24.22
C LYS A 337 -24.24 6.18 -25.62
N GLY A 338 -22.96 6.18 -25.95
CA GLY A 338 -22.47 6.49 -27.30
C GLY A 338 -22.99 5.51 -28.34
N ASN A 339 -23.14 4.23 -28.00
CA ASN A 339 -23.75 3.25 -28.88
C ASN A 339 -25.28 3.43 -28.99
N ILE A 340 -25.98 3.73 -27.89
CA ILE A 340 -27.43 3.97 -27.89
C ILE A 340 -27.78 5.32 -28.56
N LEU A 341 -27.05 6.40 -28.30
CA LEU A 341 -27.22 7.70 -28.94
C LEU A 341 -26.86 7.64 -30.42
N LYS A 342 -25.79 6.92 -30.82
CA LYS A 342 -25.50 6.71 -32.25
C LYS A 342 -26.61 5.89 -32.94
N LEU A 343 -27.26 4.98 -32.22
CA LEU A 343 -28.45 4.25 -32.68
C LEU A 343 -29.70 5.15 -32.78
N ILE A 344 -29.89 6.10 -31.86
CA ILE A 344 -31.07 6.97 -31.80
C ILE A 344 -30.91 8.20 -32.73
N GLN A 345 -29.71 8.76 -32.86
CA GLN A 345 -29.47 10.04 -33.54
C GLN A 345 -29.09 9.91 -35.02
N GLY A 346 -29.14 8.71 -35.61
CA GLY A 346 -29.11 8.55 -37.07
C GLY A 346 -27.99 9.33 -37.77
N GLY A 347 -26.73 9.01 -37.48
CA GLY A 347 -25.60 9.29 -38.37
C GLY A 347 -25.42 10.73 -38.85
N GLY A 348 -25.05 11.63 -37.94
CA GLY A 348 -24.40 12.90 -38.28
C GLY A 348 -23.09 13.02 -37.53
N ALA A 349 -21.97 12.62 -38.14
CA ALA A 349 -20.65 12.84 -37.55
C ALA A 349 -20.34 14.34 -37.64
N VAL A 350 -20.34 15.02 -36.50
CA VAL A 350 -19.82 16.39 -36.39
C VAL A 350 -18.31 16.28 -36.28
N GLU A 351 -17.60 16.62 -37.35
CA GLU A 351 -16.14 16.78 -37.35
C GLU A 351 -15.78 18.00 -36.49
N GLY A 352 -15.41 17.74 -35.24
CA GLY A 352 -14.85 18.76 -34.35
C GLY A 352 -13.45 19.17 -34.81
N GLU A 353 -13.24 20.48 -34.90
CA GLU A 353 -12.00 21.13 -35.30
C GLU A 353 -10.86 20.71 -34.35
N ARG A 354 -9.85 20.06 -34.91
CA ARG A 354 -8.79 19.35 -34.20
C ARG A 354 -7.64 20.33 -33.95
N THR A 355 -7.49 20.80 -32.72
CA THR A 355 -6.28 21.53 -32.30
C THR A 355 -5.06 20.63 -32.52
N GLU A 356 -4.09 21.08 -33.32
CA GLU A 356 -2.84 20.38 -33.64
C GLU A 356 -1.77 20.63 -32.56
N PRO A 357 -1.35 19.62 -31.79
CA PRO A 357 -0.15 19.66 -30.98
C PRO A 357 1.01 19.01 -31.73
N LEU A 358 2.21 19.21 -31.17
CA LEU A 358 3.48 18.69 -31.69
C LEU A 358 3.39 17.23 -32.15
N LEU A 359 3.85 17.00 -33.38
CA LEU A 359 3.61 15.79 -34.18
C LEU A 359 4.14 14.49 -33.54
N ASP A 360 5.24 14.52 -32.80
CA ASP A 360 5.93 13.28 -32.43
C ASP A 360 5.27 12.50 -31.26
N GLU A 361 4.73 13.17 -30.22
CA GLU A 361 4.15 12.46 -29.06
C GLU A 361 2.74 11.92 -29.34
N LYS A 362 1.96 12.61 -30.17
CA LYS A 362 0.61 12.16 -30.54
C LYS A 362 0.64 10.90 -31.38
N ASP A 363 1.64 10.78 -32.25
CA ASP A 363 1.79 9.62 -33.11
C ASP A 363 2.10 8.38 -32.26
N GLU A 364 2.94 8.48 -31.23
CA GLU A 364 3.20 7.36 -30.32
C GLU A 364 1.96 6.91 -29.53
N GLU A 365 1.21 7.85 -28.94
CA GLU A 365 0.01 7.50 -28.17
C GLU A 365 -1.10 6.90 -29.06
N GLN A 366 -1.24 7.41 -30.30
CA GLN A 366 -2.18 6.86 -31.26
C GLN A 366 -1.77 5.45 -31.70
N VAL A 367 -0.49 5.23 -31.99
CA VAL A 367 0.06 3.89 -32.30
C VAL A 367 -0.19 2.92 -31.15
N LYS A 368 -0.02 3.33 -29.89
CA LYS A 368 -0.36 2.51 -28.72
C LYS A 368 -1.84 2.11 -28.69
N LYS A 369 -2.74 3.07 -28.90
CA LYS A 369 -4.20 2.84 -28.92
C LYS A 369 -4.60 1.88 -30.04
N ASP A 370 -4.00 2.02 -31.22
CA ASP A 370 -4.28 1.16 -32.35
C ASP A 370 -3.76 -0.26 -32.12
N SER A 371 -2.54 -0.43 -31.60
CA SER A 371 -2.01 -1.73 -31.17
C SER A 371 -2.91 -2.42 -30.12
N LEU A 372 -3.37 -1.69 -29.10
CA LEU A 372 -4.28 -2.25 -28.08
C LEU A 372 -5.61 -2.68 -28.69
N LYS A 373 -6.17 -1.84 -29.55
CA LYS A 373 -7.43 -2.12 -30.24
C LYS A 373 -7.32 -3.37 -31.11
N GLU A 374 -6.22 -3.54 -31.85
CA GLU A 374 -5.96 -4.72 -32.66
C GLU A 374 -5.88 -6.00 -31.81
N ILE A 375 -5.07 -5.98 -30.75
CA ILE A 375 -4.92 -7.12 -29.83
C ILE A 375 -6.25 -7.45 -29.14
N SER A 376 -7.02 -6.45 -28.74
CA SER A 376 -8.31 -6.63 -28.06
C SER A 376 -9.31 -7.48 -28.87
N GLN A 377 -9.15 -7.51 -30.21
CA GLN A 377 -10.02 -8.28 -31.10
C GLN A 377 -9.62 -9.75 -31.24
N LEU A 378 -8.46 -10.16 -30.71
CA LEU A 378 -8.02 -11.55 -30.76
C LEU A 378 -8.90 -12.43 -29.88
N TRP A 379 -9.18 -13.62 -30.38
CA TRP A 379 -9.88 -14.67 -29.64
C TRP A 379 -8.88 -15.46 -28.79
N HIS A 380 -9.35 -15.90 -27.63
CA HIS A 380 -8.62 -16.84 -26.81
C HIS A 380 -9.60 -17.69 -25.98
N MET A 381 -9.10 -18.76 -25.37
CA MET A 381 -9.88 -19.66 -24.54
C MET A 381 -9.79 -19.30 -23.05
N VAL A 382 -10.84 -18.68 -22.52
CA VAL A 382 -10.99 -18.45 -21.08
C VAL A 382 -11.32 -19.78 -20.39
N PHE A 383 -10.63 -20.08 -19.28
CA PHE A 383 -10.74 -21.35 -18.55
C PHE A 383 -10.57 -22.61 -19.42
N HIS A 384 -9.90 -22.49 -20.58
CA HIS A 384 -9.76 -23.54 -21.59
C HIS A 384 -11.07 -24.04 -22.21
N CYS A 385 -12.20 -23.37 -21.97
CA CYS A 385 -13.51 -23.85 -22.42
C CYS A 385 -14.41 -22.77 -23.03
N ILE A 386 -14.20 -21.49 -22.71
CA ILE A 386 -15.05 -20.40 -23.19
C ILE A 386 -14.24 -19.55 -24.17
N PRO A 387 -14.46 -19.70 -25.50
CA PRO A 387 -13.84 -18.80 -26.47
C PRO A 387 -14.43 -17.40 -26.30
N CYS A 388 -13.57 -16.41 -26.04
CA CYS A 388 -13.99 -15.01 -26.03
C CYS A 388 -12.91 -14.10 -26.61
N LYS A 389 -13.30 -12.89 -26.99
CA LYS A 389 -12.35 -11.85 -27.37
C LYS A 389 -11.63 -11.32 -26.14
N LEU A 390 -10.34 -10.97 -26.28
CA LEU A 390 -9.57 -10.32 -25.21
C LEU A 390 -10.26 -9.06 -24.67
N ARG A 391 -10.93 -8.28 -25.52
CA ARG A 391 -11.71 -7.11 -25.10
C ARG A 391 -12.78 -7.42 -24.05
N VAL A 392 -13.45 -8.58 -24.15
CA VAL A 392 -14.48 -8.98 -23.19
C VAL A 392 -13.83 -9.33 -21.85
N GLU A 393 -12.71 -10.05 -21.87
CA GLU A 393 -11.92 -10.33 -20.67
C GLU A 393 -11.44 -9.03 -19.98
N TRP A 394 -10.92 -8.07 -20.76
CA TRP A 394 -10.45 -6.79 -20.23
C TRP A 394 -11.60 -5.98 -19.61
N CYS A 395 -12.79 -6.01 -20.20
CA CYS A 395 -13.99 -5.38 -19.63
C CYS A 395 -14.38 -6.04 -18.29
N ILE A 396 -14.32 -7.37 -18.19
CA ILE A 396 -14.59 -8.09 -16.95
C ILE A 396 -13.54 -7.74 -15.88
N ARG A 397 -12.26 -7.63 -16.25
CA ARG A 397 -11.19 -7.19 -15.33
C ARG A 397 -11.40 -5.75 -14.84
N CYS A 398 -11.77 -4.83 -15.74
CA CYS A 398 -12.13 -3.47 -15.38
C CYS A 398 -13.27 -3.44 -14.36
N PHE A 399 -14.28 -4.30 -14.52
CA PHE A 399 -15.38 -4.41 -13.58
C PHE A 399 -14.95 -5.00 -12.22
N MET A 400 -14.06 -6.00 -12.22
CA MET A 400 -13.49 -6.57 -10.99
C MET A 400 -12.66 -5.52 -10.24
N ASP A 401 -11.80 -4.79 -10.95
CA ASP A 401 -10.98 -3.70 -10.41
C ASP A 401 -11.85 -2.59 -9.80
N PHE A 402 -12.85 -2.13 -10.55
CA PHE A 402 -13.82 -1.17 -10.03
C PHE A 402 -14.52 -1.69 -8.76
N THR A 403 -14.99 -2.94 -8.77
CA THR A 403 -15.69 -3.50 -7.61
C THR A 403 -14.78 -3.58 -6.38
N VAL A 404 -13.55 -4.05 -6.55
CA VAL A 404 -12.61 -4.26 -5.43
C VAL A 404 -11.96 -2.94 -5.00
N ASN A 405 -11.32 -2.23 -5.91
CA ASN A 405 -10.47 -1.08 -5.61
C ASN A 405 -11.19 0.27 -5.57
N SER A 406 -12.43 0.33 -6.08
CA SER A 406 -13.31 1.48 -5.84
C SER A 406 -14.24 1.21 -4.67
N VAL A 407 -15.18 0.26 -4.84
CA VAL A 407 -16.30 0.09 -3.91
C VAL A 407 -15.88 -0.60 -2.61
N ILE A 408 -15.30 -1.80 -2.68
CA ILE A 408 -14.96 -2.59 -1.48
C ILE A 408 -13.88 -1.89 -0.66
N ARG A 409 -12.79 -1.46 -1.32
CA ARG A 409 -11.70 -0.69 -0.69
C ARG A 409 -12.25 0.56 -0.02
N GLY A 410 -13.10 1.32 -0.71
CA GLY A 410 -13.76 2.50 -0.15
C GLY A 410 -14.54 2.18 1.13
N VAL A 411 -15.42 1.16 1.08
CA VAL A 411 -16.21 0.75 2.25
C VAL A 411 -15.30 0.34 3.41
N ILE A 412 -14.27 -0.46 3.17
CA ILE A 412 -13.32 -0.89 4.22
C ILE A 412 -12.65 0.33 4.84
N LEU A 413 -12.03 1.20 4.03
CA LEU A 413 -11.26 2.34 4.53
C LEU A 413 -12.08 3.31 5.40
N TYR A 414 -13.32 3.57 5.02
CA TYR A 414 -14.21 4.47 5.76
C TYR A 414 -14.90 3.81 6.95
N THR A 415 -14.86 2.47 7.05
CA THR A 415 -15.40 1.74 8.20
C THR A 415 -14.34 1.30 9.19
N VAL A 416 -13.06 1.31 8.82
CA VAL A 416 -11.92 1.05 9.71
C VAL A 416 -12.00 1.88 11.00
N PRO A 417 -12.25 3.21 10.98
CA PRO A 417 -12.31 3.98 12.21
C PRO A 417 -13.40 3.53 13.17
N ILE A 418 -14.50 2.97 12.65
CA ILE A 418 -15.59 2.42 13.45
C ILE A 418 -15.23 1.05 14.02
N MET A 419 -14.60 0.18 13.20
CA MET A 419 -14.13 -1.12 13.65
C MET A 419 -13.13 -0.97 14.80
N VAL A 420 -12.13 -0.11 14.65
CA VAL A 420 -11.03 -0.02 15.61
C VAL A 420 -11.36 0.79 16.88
N CYS A 421 -12.49 1.49 16.94
CA CYS A 421 -12.80 2.36 18.08
C CYS A 421 -13.37 1.65 19.30
N VAL A 422 -13.72 0.36 19.18
CA VAL A 422 -14.21 -0.46 20.31
C VAL A 422 -13.22 -1.53 20.76
N GLU A 423 -12.09 -1.65 20.04
CA GLU A 423 -11.15 -2.75 20.20
C GLU A 423 -10.14 -2.55 21.34
N GLU A 424 -9.59 -3.67 21.82
CA GLU A 424 -8.44 -3.64 22.71
C GLU A 424 -7.16 -3.21 21.95
N PRO A 425 -6.14 -2.64 22.62
CA PRO A 425 -4.97 -2.08 21.96
C PRO A 425 -4.21 -3.07 21.04
N LEU A 426 -4.23 -4.36 21.38
CA LEU A 426 -3.58 -5.40 20.57
C LEU A 426 -4.42 -5.79 19.35
N ASP A 427 -5.74 -5.87 19.52
CA ASP A 427 -6.67 -6.23 18.46
C ASP A 427 -6.79 -5.08 17.44
N PHE A 428 -6.72 -3.83 17.90
CA PHE A 428 -6.53 -2.64 17.06
C PHE A 428 -5.44 -2.82 16.00
N VAL A 429 -4.24 -3.29 16.39
CA VAL A 429 -3.13 -3.48 15.44
C VAL A 429 -3.39 -4.65 14.50
N LYS A 430 -4.02 -5.73 14.99
CA LYS A 430 -4.37 -6.90 14.17
C LYS A 430 -5.37 -6.51 13.09
N ASP A 431 -6.38 -5.73 13.45
CA ASP A 431 -7.45 -5.32 12.55
C ASP A 431 -6.95 -4.34 11.49
N LEU A 432 -6.10 -3.38 11.86
CA LEU A 432 -5.42 -2.54 10.87
C LEU A 432 -4.55 -3.36 9.91
N THR A 433 -3.86 -4.39 10.42
CA THR A 433 -3.04 -5.27 9.58
C THR A 433 -3.92 -6.13 8.67
N ALA A 434 -5.05 -6.63 9.15
CA ALA A 434 -6.02 -7.38 8.38
C ALA A 434 -6.61 -6.53 7.25
N VAL A 435 -6.94 -5.28 7.54
CA VAL A 435 -7.41 -4.30 6.55
C VAL A 435 -6.36 -4.10 5.45
N MET A 436 -5.11 -3.79 5.83
CA MET A 436 -4.03 -3.63 4.85
C MET A 436 -3.86 -4.90 4.01
N PHE A 437 -3.90 -6.08 4.63
CA PHE A 437 -3.79 -7.35 3.91
C PHE A 437 -4.91 -7.54 2.89
N ILE A 438 -6.15 -7.21 3.25
CA ILE A 438 -7.33 -7.40 2.37
C ILE A 438 -7.27 -6.43 1.18
N THR A 439 -6.95 -5.16 1.43
CA THR A 439 -6.93 -4.14 0.38
C THR A 439 -5.68 -4.18 -0.50
N THR A 440 -4.62 -4.89 -0.08
CA THR A 440 -3.39 -5.08 -0.89
C THR A 440 -3.26 -6.47 -1.51
N LEU A 441 -4.27 -7.35 -1.34
CA LEU A 441 -4.20 -8.74 -1.80
C LEU A 441 -4.04 -8.85 -3.33
N ASP A 442 -4.50 -7.84 -4.06
CA ASP A 442 -4.40 -7.71 -5.51
C ASP A 442 -3.20 -6.90 -5.99
N ASN A 443 -2.34 -6.41 -5.09
CA ASN A 443 -1.11 -5.72 -5.50
C ASN A 443 -0.17 -6.67 -6.24
N VAL A 444 0.49 -6.17 -7.29
CA VAL A 444 1.52 -6.93 -8.02
C VAL A 444 2.78 -6.98 -7.16
N GLY A 445 2.94 -8.07 -6.40
CA GLY A 445 3.87 -8.22 -5.25
C GLY A 445 5.38 -8.13 -5.47
N ASP A 446 5.88 -7.45 -6.52
CA ASP A 446 7.32 -7.38 -6.83
C ASP A 446 7.86 -5.94 -6.89
N GLY A 447 7.07 -4.92 -6.56
CA GLY A 447 7.47 -3.51 -6.74
C GLY A 447 7.83 -3.18 -8.19
N LYS A 448 7.26 -3.95 -9.13
CA LYS A 448 7.45 -3.81 -10.58
C LYS A 448 6.12 -3.44 -11.19
N GLU A 449 5.81 -2.16 -11.07
CA GLU A 449 4.81 -1.52 -11.90
C GLU A 449 5.12 -1.86 -13.37
N LYS A 450 4.11 -2.33 -14.10
CA LYS A 450 4.30 -2.81 -15.47
C LYS A 450 3.80 -1.75 -16.44
N ASP A 451 4.73 -1.09 -17.11
CA ASP A 451 4.40 -0.16 -18.17
C ASP A 451 3.54 -0.83 -19.27
N LEU A 452 2.60 -0.08 -19.81
CA LEU A 452 1.65 -0.55 -20.81
C LEU A 452 2.36 -1.09 -22.07
N TYR A 453 3.53 -0.56 -22.45
CA TYR A 453 4.32 -1.14 -23.54
C TYR A 453 4.83 -2.53 -23.20
N GLU A 454 5.29 -2.75 -21.98
CA GLU A 454 5.72 -4.08 -21.52
C GLU A 454 4.57 -5.09 -21.62
N ILE A 455 3.37 -4.68 -21.17
CA ILE A 455 2.15 -5.48 -21.27
C ILE A 455 1.82 -5.79 -22.73
N LEU A 456 1.81 -4.76 -23.59
CA LEU A 456 1.47 -4.85 -25.00
C LEU A 456 2.40 -5.80 -25.77
N VAL A 457 3.71 -5.66 -25.58
CA VAL A 457 4.72 -6.54 -26.19
C VAL A 457 4.51 -7.98 -25.74
N LYS A 458 4.29 -8.21 -24.44
CA LYS A 458 4.04 -9.55 -23.90
C LYS A 458 2.76 -10.17 -24.45
N LEU A 459 1.70 -9.37 -24.63
CA LEU A 459 0.46 -9.81 -25.24
C LEU A 459 0.65 -10.17 -26.72
N LYS A 460 1.32 -9.33 -27.51
CA LYS A 460 1.63 -9.63 -28.93
C LYS A 460 2.49 -10.89 -29.06
N PHE A 461 3.51 -11.03 -28.20
CA PHE A 461 4.35 -12.21 -28.18
C PHE A 461 3.55 -13.48 -27.81
N SER A 462 2.68 -13.40 -26.81
CA SER A 462 1.82 -14.52 -26.41
C SER A 462 0.83 -14.90 -27.52
N ALA A 463 0.25 -13.91 -28.20
CA ALA A 463 -0.65 -14.14 -29.33
C ALA A 463 0.06 -14.80 -30.51
N PHE A 464 1.26 -14.33 -30.84
CA PHE A 464 2.11 -14.91 -31.88
C PHE A 464 2.48 -16.37 -31.56
N TYR A 465 2.83 -16.67 -30.30
CA TYR A 465 3.23 -18.00 -29.87
C TYR A 465 2.09 -19.01 -29.90
N ASN A 466 0.89 -18.62 -29.49
CA ASN A 466 -0.25 -19.52 -29.41
C ASN A 466 -0.82 -19.91 -30.79
N GLN A 467 -0.24 -19.42 -31.91
CA GLN A 467 -0.58 -19.76 -33.31
C GLN A 467 -2.05 -19.56 -33.72
N GLU A 468 -2.89 -18.99 -32.85
CA GLU A 468 -4.30 -18.71 -33.12
C GLU A 468 -4.54 -17.34 -33.78
N ALA A 469 -3.51 -16.49 -33.86
CA ALA A 469 -3.60 -15.16 -34.44
C ALA A 469 -3.00 -15.09 -35.85
N ASP A 470 -3.68 -14.36 -36.74
CA ASP A 470 -3.16 -13.91 -38.01
C ASP A 470 -1.81 -13.20 -37.78
N LYS A 471 -0.69 -13.83 -38.16
CA LYS A 471 0.67 -13.37 -37.84
C LYS A 471 0.91 -11.91 -38.24
N ALA A 472 0.17 -11.42 -39.24
CA ALA A 472 0.22 -10.02 -39.67
C ALA A 472 -0.20 -9.04 -38.57
N LYS A 473 -1.17 -9.42 -37.71
CA LYS A 473 -1.70 -8.57 -36.62
C LYS A 473 -0.83 -8.56 -35.35
N CYS A 474 0.19 -9.40 -35.30
CA CYS A 474 1.10 -9.50 -34.14
C CYS A 474 2.46 -8.85 -34.39
N LYS A 475 2.59 -8.02 -35.43
CA LYS A 475 3.82 -7.29 -35.69
C LYS A 475 4.08 -6.26 -34.59
N LEU A 476 5.32 -6.23 -34.12
CA LEU A 476 5.78 -5.19 -33.20
C LEU A 476 5.96 -3.88 -33.98
N THR A 477 5.50 -2.77 -33.41
CA THR A 477 5.74 -1.43 -33.96
C THR A 477 7.18 -0.99 -33.69
N ASP A 478 7.68 0.05 -34.37
CA ASP A 478 9.04 0.54 -34.17
C ASP A 478 9.27 1.03 -32.72
N CYS A 479 8.26 1.68 -32.12
CA CYS A 479 8.30 2.10 -30.71
C CYS A 479 8.36 0.90 -29.75
N GLU A 480 7.56 -0.14 -30.00
CA GLU A 480 7.58 -1.37 -29.20
C GLU A 480 8.92 -2.11 -29.34
N MET A 481 9.47 -2.15 -30.55
CA MET A 481 10.80 -2.72 -30.81
C MET A 481 11.89 -1.97 -30.06
N LYS A 482 11.89 -0.63 -30.13
CA LYS A 482 12.81 0.23 -29.39
C LYS A 482 12.69 0.02 -27.88
N PHE A 483 11.47 -0.06 -27.35
CA PHE A 483 11.24 -0.34 -25.93
C PHE A 483 11.85 -1.67 -25.50
N VAL A 484 11.72 -2.72 -26.31
CA VAL A 484 12.33 -4.02 -26.02
C VAL A 484 13.85 -3.95 -26.06
N GLU A 485 14.43 -3.23 -27.02
CA GLU A 485 15.88 -3.03 -27.14
C GLU A 485 16.46 -2.24 -25.95
N GLU A 486 15.73 -1.24 -25.46
CA GLU A 486 16.15 -0.42 -24.31
C GLU A 486 16.00 -1.13 -22.96
N ASN A 487 15.09 -2.11 -22.86
CA ASN A 487 14.80 -2.86 -21.63
C ASN A 487 15.30 -4.32 -21.67
N GLU A 488 16.28 -4.61 -22.52
CA GLU A 488 16.75 -5.99 -22.77
C GLU A 488 17.29 -6.68 -21.51
N ASP A 489 17.94 -5.95 -20.60
CA ASP A 489 18.86 -6.55 -19.62
C ASP A 489 18.20 -7.15 -18.35
N ASN A 490 16.86 -7.09 -18.19
CA ASN A 490 16.20 -7.65 -16.99
C ASN A 490 14.75 -8.14 -17.17
N LYS A 491 13.98 -7.58 -18.11
CA LYS A 491 12.52 -7.83 -18.20
C LYS A 491 12.13 -8.89 -19.24
N PHE A 492 12.98 -9.10 -20.26
CA PHE A 492 12.69 -9.95 -21.41
C PHE A 492 13.64 -11.15 -21.57
N ASP A 493 14.52 -11.44 -20.61
CA ASP A 493 15.52 -12.51 -20.72
C ASP A 493 14.93 -13.88 -21.10
N ARG A 494 13.80 -14.25 -20.48
CA ARG A 494 13.11 -15.52 -20.78
C ARG A 494 12.52 -15.59 -22.19
N ILE A 495 12.29 -14.44 -22.80
CA ILE A 495 11.76 -14.29 -24.16
C ILE A 495 12.92 -14.24 -25.16
N LYS A 496 14.05 -13.61 -24.80
CA LYS A 496 15.22 -13.39 -25.66
C LYS A 496 15.87 -14.68 -26.16
N ASP A 497 16.00 -15.68 -25.29
CA ASP A 497 16.64 -16.96 -25.65
C ASP A 497 15.79 -17.83 -26.59
N ARG A 498 14.54 -17.43 -26.82
CA ARG A 498 13.63 -18.14 -27.72
C ARG A 498 13.96 -17.78 -29.16
N LYS A 499 14.17 -18.80 -29.99
CA LYS A 499 14.37 -18.67 -31.45
C LYS A 499 13.27 -17.80 -32.08
N GLU A 500 12.07 -17.91 -31.53
CA GLU A 500 10.85 -17.24 -31.89
C GLU A 500 10.93 -15.71 -31.72
N PHE A 501 11.68 -15.21 -30.72
CA PHE A 501 11.89 -13.77 -30.59
C PHE A 501 12.77 -13.23 -31.73
N LYS A 502 13.77 -14.01 -32.16
CA LYS A 502 14.57 -13.69 -33.35
C LYS A 502 13.74 -13.73 -34.62
N GLU A 503 12.78 -14.66 -34.72
CA GLU A 503 11.83 -14.75 -35.83
C GLU A 503 10.85 -13.56 -35.84
N LEU A 504 10.33 -13.15 -34.68
CA LEU A 504 9.48 -11.97 -34.56
C LEU A 504 10.23 -10.69 -34.96
N LYS A 505 11.48 -10.52 -34.46
CA LYS A 505 12.37 -9.41 -34.83
C LYS A 505 12.70 -9.42 -36.33
N ALA A 506 12.85 -10.60 -36.94
CA ALA A 506 13.05 -10.71 -38.38
C ALA A 506 11.79 -10.35 -39.19
N PHE A 507 10.59 -10.65 -38.65
CA PHE A 507 9.31 -10.39 -39.30
C PHE A 507 8.85 -8.91 -39.21
N SER A 508 9.35 -8.19 -38.20
CA SER A 508 9.11 -6.74 -38.03
C SER A 508 10.04 -5.86 -38.87
N LYS A 509 11.14 -6.40 -39.43
CA LYS A 509 12.00 -5.62 -40.34
C LYS A 509 11.27 -5.43 -41.68
N PRO A 510 11.22 -4.19 -42.22
CA PRO A 510 10.51 -3.87 -43.46
C PRO A 510 11.07 -4.59 -44.69
#